data_AF-A0A9X5EE34-F1
#
_entry.id   AF-A0A9X5EE34-F1
#
_cell.length_a   1.000
_cell.length_b   1.000
_cell.length_c   1.000
_cell.angle_alpha   90.00
_cell.angle_beta   90.00
_cell.angle_gamma   90.00
#
_symmetry.space_group_name_H-M   'P 1'
#
loop_
_entity.id
_entity.type
_entity.pdbx_description
1 polymer ?
#
loop_
_entity_poly.entity_id
_entity_poly.type
_entity_poly.pdbx_seq_one_letter_code
_entity_poly.pdbx_strand_id
1 'polypeptide(L)' 'MKPWSERIADLQNDGWSLTALASAIGCSPQALSDIKQGRSQEPRGMAAVRLHHLHLSGAKPPVDPVPAGKVA' A
#
# COMPACT_ATOMS: atom_id res chain seq x y z
N MET A 1 -2.22 -9.24 -16.14
CA MET A 1 -2.38 -9.17 -14.66
C MET A 1 -1.42 -8.10 -14.16
N LYS A 2 -1.90 -7.00 -13.55
CA LYS A 2 -1.00 -5.92 -13.08
C LYS A 2 -0.09 -6.45 -11.95
N PRO A 3 1.22 -6.14 -11.95
CA PRO A 3 2.13 -6.53 -10.88
C PRO A 3 1.75 -5.85 -9.55
N TRP A 4 2.19 -6.43 -8.43
CA TRP A 4 1.90 -5.89 -7.09
C TRP A 4 2.45 -4.48 -6.89
N SER A 5 3.62 -4.18 -7.46
CA SER A 5 4.21 -2.85 -7.45
C SER A 5 3.31 -1.80 -8.10
N GLU A 6 2.69 -2.11 -9.24
CA GLU A 6 1.73 -1.22 -9.89
C GLU A 6 0.46 -1.04 -9.07
N ARG A 7 -0.08 -2.10 -8.46
CA ARG A 7 -1.25 -1.99 -7.57
C ARG A 7 -0.98 -1.07 -6.38
N ILE A 8 0.22 -1.16 -5.81
CA ILE A 8 0.65 -0.29 -4.72
C ILE A 8 0.80 1.17 -5.20
N ALA A 9 1.29 1.39 -6.42
CA ALA A 9 1.40 2.71 -7.02
C ALA A 9 0.02 3.34 -7.30
N ASP A 10 -0.92 2.54 -7.80
CA ASP A 10 -2.32 2.92 -8.06
C ASP A 10 -3.00 3.40 -6.76
N LEU A 11 -2.86 2.61 -5.68
CA LEU A 11 -3.37 2.98 -4.36
C LEU A 11 -2.70 4.23 -3.78
N GLN A 12 -1.39 4.42 -4.00
CA GLN A 12 -0.70 5.66 -3.61
C GLN A 12 -1.26 6.88 -4.36
N ASN A 13 -1.61 6.70 -5.64
CA ASN A 13 -2.22 7.75 -6.44
C ASN A 13 -3.64 8.10 -5.94
N ASP A 14 -4.36 7.12 -5.38
CA ASP A 14 -5.64 7.33 -4.67
C ASP A 14 -5.48 7.94 -3.26
N GLY A 15 -4.23 8.24 -2.84
CA GLY A 15 -3.91 8.91 -1.59
C GLY A 15 -3.49 7.98 -0.44
N TRP A 16 -3.29 6.69 -0.69
CA TRP A 16 -2.82 5.78 0.34
C TRP A 16 -1.34 5.96 0.68
N SER A 17 -1.03 6.06 1.97
CA SER A 17 0.35 5.97 2.44
C SER A 17 0.80 4.51 2.50
N LEU A 18 2.11 4.25 2.31
CA LEU A 18 2.68 2.90 2.46
C LEU A 18 2.41 2.32 3.86
N THR A 19 2.43 3.17 4.88
CA THR A 19 2.18 2.80 6.27
C THR A 19 0.71 2.41 6.48
N ALA A 20 -0.24 3.19 5.95
CA ALA A 20 -1.66 2.86 6.00
C ALA A 20 -1.97 1.58 5.24
N LEU A 21 -1.37 1.38 4.06
CA LEU A 21 -1.51 0.12 3.30
C LEU A 21 -0.99 -1.06 4.10
N ALA A 22 0.21 -0.95 4.66
CA ALA A 22 0.82 -2.00 5.46
C ALA A 22 -0.05 -2.34 6.69
N SER A 23 -0.57 -1.33 7.37
CA SER A 23 -1.51 -1.51 8.50
C SER A 23 -2.82 -2.17 8.05
N ALA A 24 -3.41 -1.71 6.95
CA ALA A 24 -4.67 -2.23 6.42
C ALA A 24 -4.57 -3.69 5.99
N ILE A 25 -3.45 -4.09 5.37
CA ILE A 25 -3.24 -5.48 4.93
C ILE A 25 -2.59 -6.35 6.01
N GLY A 26 -2.08 -5.76 7.09
CA GLY A 26 -1.46 -6.48 8.21
C GLY A 26 -0.04 -6.98 7.89
N CYS A 27 0.77 -6.17 7.22
CA CYS A 27 2.18 -6.45 6.99
C CYS A 27 3.09 -5.30 7.45
N SER A 28 4.40 -5.49 7.37
CA SER A 28 5.36 -4.42 7.65
C SER A 28 5.44 -3.42 6.47
N PRO A 29 5.57 -2.11 6.73
CA PRO A 29 5.84 -1.09 5.70
C PRO A 29 7.09 -1.40 4.87
N GLN A 30 8.08 -2.05 5.49
CA GLN A 30 9.30 -2.47 4.82
C GLN A 30 9.03 -3.57 3.78
N ALA A 31 8.20 -4.55 4.14
CA ALA A 31 7.77 -5.59 3.19
C ALA A 31 7.02 -4.99 1.99
N LEU A 32 6.17 -3.99 2.23
CA LEU A 32 5.48 -3.27 1.15
C LEU A 32 6.47 -2.50 0.25
N SER A 33 7.49 -1.89 0.86
CA SER A 33 8.55 -1.18 0.14
C SER A 33 9.41 -2.12 -0.71
N ASP A 34 9.75 -3.31 -0.19
CA ASP A 34 10.47 -4.33 -0.94
C ASP A 34 9.66 -4.84 -2.14
N ILE A 35 8.34 -4.99 -1.99
CA ILE A 35 7.44 -5.35 -3.10
C ILE A 35 7.40 -4.23 -4.16
N LYS A 36 7.30 -2.97 -3.71
CA LYS A 36 7.31 -1.80 -4.62
C LYS A 36 8.62 -1.71 -5.41
N GLN A 37 9.75 -1.99 -4.77
CA GLN A 37 11.09 -1.94 -5.38
C GLN A 37 11.45 -3.20 -6.18
N GLY A 38 10.55 -4.20 -6.27
CA GLY A 38 10.81 -5.45 -6.97
C GLY A 38 11.83 -6.37 -6.27
N ARG A 39 12.17 -6.10 -5.00
CA ARG A 39 13.01 -6.95 -4.16
C ARG A 39 12.26 -8.16 -3.62
N SER A 40 10.94 -8.05 -3.51
CA SER A 40 10.03 -9.16 -3.21
C SER A 40 8.97 -9.25 -4.30
N GLN A 41 8.73 -10.44 -4.84
CA GLN A 41 7.76 -10.59 -5.92
C GLN A 41 6.31 -10.56 -5.43
N GLU A 42 6.05 -10.94 -4.18
CA GLU A 42 4.67 -11.13 -3.70
C GLU A 42 4.50 -10.79 -2.21
N PRO A 43 3.36 -10.17 -1.82
CA PRO A 43 2.93 -10.14 -0.43
C PRO A 43 2.59 -11.56 0.03
N ARG A 44 2.99 -11.93 1.24
CA ARG A 44 2.77 -13.30 1.74
C ARG A 44 1.36 -13.49 2.29
N GLY A 45 0.76 -14.64 1.99
CA GLY A 45 -0.47 -15.13 2.61
C GLY A 45 -1.63 -14.13 2.53
N MET A 46 -2.20 -13.79 3.68
CA MET A 46 -3.37 -12.90 3.78
C MET A 46 -3.10 -11.46 3.32
N ALA A 47 -1.83 -11.01 3.31
CA ALA A 47 -1.50 -9.67 2.84
C ALA A 47 -1.81 -9.51 1.33
N ALA A 48 -1.57 -10.55 0.53
CA ALA A 48 -1.90 -10.53 -0.90
C ALA A 48 -3.41 -10.45 -1.12
N VAL A 49 -4.18 -11.26 -0.39
CA VAL A 49 -5.63 -11.25 -0.48
C VAL A 49 -6.20 -9.89 -0.10
N ARG A 50 -5.74 -9.31 1.02
CA ARG A 50 -6.20 -8.01 1.50
C ARG A 50 -5.79 -6.86 0.57
N LEU A 51 -4.56 -6.87 0.05
CA LEU A 51 -4.10 -5.87 -0.92
C LEU A 51 -4.89 -5.95 -2.22
N HIS A 52 -5.17 -7.16 -2.72
CA HIS A 52 -5.99 -7.33 -3.91
C HIS A 52 -7.43 -6.84 -3.69
N HIS A 53 -8.03 -7.21 -2.55
CA HIS A 53 -9.37 -6.75 -2.20
C HIS A 53 -9.42 -5.22 -2.07
N LEU A 54 -8.43 -4.60 -1.43
CA LEU A 54 -8.36 -3.16 -1.25
C LEU A 54 -8.26 -2.40 -2.59
N HIS A 55 -7.46 -2.91 -3.52
CA HIS A 55 -7.37 -2.38 -4.87
C HIS A 55 -8.68 -2.55 -5.66
N LEU A 56 -9.39 -3.67 -5.48
CA LEU A 56 -10.68 -3.90 -6.16
C LEU A 56 -11.84 -3.10 -5.56
N SER A 57 -11.82 -2.87 -4.24
CA SER A 57 -12.92 -2.19 -3.56
C SER A 57 -12.92 -0.67 -3.77
N GLY A 58 -11.81 -0.09 -4.27
CA GLY A 58 -11.66 1.35 -4.38
C GLY A 58 -11.70 2.04 -3.01
N ALA A 59 -11.31 1.33 -1.95
CA ALA A 59 -11.36 1.87 -0.60
C ALA A 59 -10.51 3.13 -0.48
N LYS A 60 -11.06 4.17 0.14
CA LYS A 60 -10.35 5.41 0.40
C LYS A 60 -9.39 5.23 1.59
N PRO A 61 -8.18 5.81 1.56
CA PRO A 61 -7.27 5.73 2.69
C PRO A 61 -7.96 6.21 3.97
N PRO A 62 -7.67 5.58 5.13
CA PRO A 62 -7.94 6.23 6.40
C PRO A 62 -7.22 7.58 6.35
N VAL A 63 -7.89 8.63 6.80
CA VAL A 63 -7.28 9.96 6.95
C VAL A 63 -6.13 9.85 7.94
N ASP A 64 -4.94 9.48 7.47
CA ASP A 64 -3.72 9.67 8.24
C ASP A 64 -3.67 11.17 8.54
N PRO A 65 -3.51 11.59 9.81
CA PRO A 65 -3.29 12.99 10.10
C PRO A 65 -2.04 13.39 9.30
N VAL A 66 -2.25 14.23 8.28
CA VAL A 66 -1.17 14.87 7.53
C VAL A 66 -0.16 15.35 8.57
N PRO A 67 1.11 14.88 8.57
CA PRO A 67 2.11 15.52 9.39
C PRO A 67 2.16 16.96 8.90
N ALA A 68 1.67 17.87 9.73
CA ALA A 68 1.58 19.29 9.45
C ALA A 68 2.93 19.75 8.90
N GLY A 69 2.91 20.23 7.65
CA GLY A 69 3.92 21.04 6.99
C GLY A 69 5.39 20.76 7.29
N LYS A 70 6.15 20.43 6.24
CA LYS A 70 7.32 21.28 5.99
C LYS A 70 6.84 22.50 5.20
N VAL A 71 6.62 23.58 5.94
CA VAL A 71 6.67 24.93 5.39
C VAL A 71 8.04 25.16 4.75
N ALA A 72 8.03 26.00 3.71
CA ALA A 72 9.12 26.38 2.81
C ALA A 72 10.49 26.59 3.47
#